data_AF-A0A317Z8H0-F1
#
_entry.id   AF-A0A317Z8H0-F1
#
_cell.length_a   1.000
_cell.length_b   1.000
_cell.length_c   1.000
_cell.angle_alpha   90.00
_cell.angle_beta   90.00
_cell.angle_gamma   90.00
#
_symmetry.space_group_name_H-M   'P 1'
#
loop_
_entity.id
_entity.type
_entity.pdbx_description
1 polymer ?
#
loop_
_entity_poly.entity_id
_entity_poly.type
_entity_poly.pdbx_seq_one_letter_code
_entity_poly.pdbx_strand_id
1 'polypeptide(L)'
;PNAAATAAVPHPVKQGLIQSLGVFFDTMLVCTATAIMILLYSGLKFGDNAPQGVAVTQSALNEHLGSAGGIFLTIAVTLFAFSSVVGNY
;
A
#
# COMPACT_ATOMS: atom_id res chain seq x y z
N PRO A 1 -7.82 7.40 -14.12
CA PRO A 1 -8.60 7.98 -15.25
C PRO A 1 -9.19 6.93 -16.20
N ASN A 2 -8.43 5.89 -16.58
CA ASN A 2 -8.90 4.80 -17.44
C ASN A 2 -10.13 4.08 -16.87
N ALA A 3 -10.07 3.61 -15.61
CA ALA A 3 -11.21 3.01 -14.90
C ALA A 3 -12.39 3.96 -14.62
N ALA A 4 -12.16 5.29 -14.64
CA ALA A 4 -13.22 6.28 -14.52
C ALA A 4 -13.83 6.66 -15.89
N ALA A 5 -13.22 6.29 -17.01
CA ALA A 5 -13.83 6.52 -18.32
C ALA A 5 -14.90 5.48 -18.66
N THR A 6 -14.82 4.28 -18.06
CA THR A 6 -15.69 3.12 -18.34
C THR A 6 -16.80 2.89 -17.32
N ALA A 7 -16.82 3.58 -16.17
CA ALA A 7 -17.86 3.35 -15.17
C ALA A 7 -19.18 4.04 -15.56
N ALA A 8 -20.27 3.25 -15.55
CA ALA A 8 -21.62 3.76 -15.76
C ALA A 8 -22.09 4.52 -14.50
N VAL A 9 -21.85 5.83 -14.47
CA VAL A 9 -22.31 6.72 -13.40
C VAL A 9 -23.24 7.81 -13.95
N PRO A 10 -24.31 8.18 -13.23
CA PRO A 10 -25.27 9.17 -13.72
C PRO A 10 -24.72 10.60 -13.71
N HIS A 11 -23.64 10.86 -12.97
CA HIS A 11 -23.01 12.18 -12.92
C HIS A 11 -21.51 12.05 -12.61
N PRO A 12 -20.61 12.75 -13.32
CA PRO A 12 -19.15 12.63 -13.16
C PRO A 12 -18.68 12.95 -11.74
N VAL A 13 -19.38 13.83 -11.01
CA VAL A 13 -19.09 14.15 -9.60
C VAL A 13 -19.18 12.93 -8.70
N LYS A 14 -20.16 12.03 -8.92
CA LYS A 14 -20.29 10.81 -8.09
C LYS A 14 -19.12 9.87 -8.30
N GLN A 15 -18.62 9.78 -9.53
CA GLN A 15 -17.46 8.96 -9.86
C GLN A 15 -16.15 9.54 -9.33
N GLY A 16 -15.97 10.86 -9.43
CA GLY A 16 -14.83 11.54 -8.82
C GLY A 16 -14.79 11.36 -7.30
N LEU A 17 -15.95 11.41 -6.63
CA LEU A 17 -16.04 11.22 -5.18
C LEU A 17 -15.69 9.78 -4.75
N ILE A 18 -16.18 8.76 -5.46
CA ILE A 18 -15.86 7.36 -5.15
C ILE A 18 -14.37 7.08 -5.45
N GLN A 19 -13.84 7.66 -6.53
CA GLN A 19 -12.44 7.51 -6.89
C GLN A 19 -11.51 8.18 -5.89
N SER A 20 -11.82 9.39 -5.42
CA SER A 20 -11.02 10.07 -4.39
C SER A 20 -11.12 9.39 -3.03
N LEU A 21 -12.26 8.76 -2.71
CA LEU A 21 -12.40 7.96 -1.50
C LEU A 21 -11.45 6.75 -1.51
N GLY A 22 -11.26 6.10 -2.66
CA GLY A 22 -10.28 5.01 -2.79
C GLY A 22 -8.85 5.47 -2.49
N VAL A 23 -8.44 6.63 -3.04
CA VAL A 23 -7.13 7.23 -2.78
C VAL A 23 -6.98 7.64 -1.32
N PHE A 24 -8.05 8.15 -0.70
CA PHE A 24 -8.06 8.51 0.71
C PHE A 24 -7.80 7.28 1.59
N PHE A 25 -8.48 6.15 1.38
CA PHE A 25 -8.23 4.94 2.16
C PHE A 25 -6.81 4.40 1.96
N ASP A 26 -6.32 4.40 0.72
CA ASP A 26 -4.95 3.94 0.42
C ASP A 26 -3.88 4.78 1.13
N THR A 27 -4.03 6.11 1.13
CA THR A 27 -3.01 7.00 1.72
C THR A 27 -3.18 7.13 3.24
N MET A 28 -4.39 7.44 3.70
CA MET A 28 -4.65 7.77 5.11
C MET A 28 -4.72 6.55 6.01
N LEU A 29 -5.16 5.40 5.49
CA LEU A 29 -5.27 4.18 6.29
C LEU A 29 -4.09 3.26 6.00
N VAL A 30 -3.90 2.84 4.75
CA VAL A 30 -2.93 1.79 4.41
C VAL A 30 -1.48 2.28 4.50
N CYS A 31 -1.14 3.36 3.80
CA CYS A 31 0.21 3.92 3.82
C CYS A 31 0.59 4.43 5.21
N THR A 32 -0.33 5.09 5.90
CA THR A 32 -0.09 5.60 7.26
C THR A 32 0.13 4.47 8.26
N ALA A 33 -0.67 3.40 8.24
CA ALA A 33 -0.44 2.23 9.09
C ALA A 33 0.92 1.57 8.81
N THR A 34 1.29 1.44 7.54
CA THR A 34 2.60 0.91 7.13
C THR A 34 3.75 1.78 7.63
N ALA A 35 3.61 3.11 7.54
CA ALA A 35 4.60 4.04 8.07
C ALA A 35 4.74 3.94 9.59
N ILE A 36 3.62 3.87 10.33
CA ILE A 36 3.64 3.70 11.79
C ILE A 36 4.33 2.39 12.18
N MET A 37 4.03 1.29 11.49
CA MET A 37 4.69 -0.01 11.74
C MET A 37 6.21 0.08 11.59
N ILE A 38 6.68 0.76 10.54
CA ILE A 38 8.12 0.99 10.30
C ILE A 38 8.72 1.91 11.36
N LEU A 39 8.01 2.97 11.79
CA LEU A 39 8.51 3.90 12.80
C LEU A 39 8.57 3.28 14.21
N LEU A 40 7.73 2.29 14.48
CA LEU A 40 7.73 1.55 15.75
C LEU A 40 8.66 0.32 15.74
N TYR A 41 9.27 -0.01 14.62
CA TYR A 41 10.22 -1.11 14.49
C TYR A 41 11.53 -0.80 15.24
N SER A 42 11.89 -1.64 16.21
CA SER A 42 13.03 -1.40 17.10
C SER A 42 14.39 -1.40 16.39
N GLY A 43 14.51 -2.11 15.27
CA GLY A 43 15.74 -2.20 14.48
C GLY A 43 15.84 -1.17 13.34
N LEU A 44 15.03 -0.11 13.36
CA LEU A 44 15.07 0.93 12.33
C LEU A 44 16.43 1.64 12.34
N LYS A 45 17.10 1.66 11.20
CA LYS A 45 18.41 2.30 10.99
C LYS A 45 18.29 3.42 9.97
N PHE A 46 19.15 4.42 10.09
CA PHE A 46 19.25 5.55 9.16
C PHE A 46 20.66 5.63 8.56
N GLY A 47 20.77 6.17 7.35
CA GLY A 47 22.03 6.32 6.61
C GLY A 47 22.17 5.34 5.44
N ASP A 48 23.24 5.49 4.66
CA ASP A 48 23.42 4.81 3.36
C ASP A 48 23.46 3.28 3.43
N ASN A 49 23.81 2.72 4.60
CA ASN A 49 23.86 1.27 4.83
C ASN A 49 22.57 0.71 5.47
N ALA A 50 21.54 1.53 5.67
CA ALA A 50 20.29 1.07 6.26
C ALA A 50 19.40 0.34 5.23
N PRO A 51 18.66 -0.70 5.63
CA PRO A 51 17.71 -1.37 4.75
C PRO A 51 16.66 -0.38 4.22
N GLN A 52 16.40 -0.39 2.92
CA GLN A 52 15.46 0.53 2.27
C GLN A 52 14.30 -0.22 1.61
N GLY A 53 13.19 0.50 1.38
CA GLY A 53 12.02 -0.01 0.66
C GLY A 53 11.42 -1.26 1.29
N VAL A 54 11.16 -2.30 0.48
CA VAL A 54 10.55 -3.56 0.94
C VAL A 54 11.34 -4.22 2.06
N ALA A 55 12.68 -4.09 2.10
CA ALA A 55 13.49 -4.75 3.12
C ALA A 55 13.20 -4.22 4.54
N VAL A 56 12.98 -2.90 4.70
CA VAL A 56 12.62 -2.33 6.01
C VAL A 56 11.18 -2.66 6.38
N THR A 57 10.25 -2.64 5.43
CA THR A 57 8.85 -3.06 5.66
C THR A 57 8.75 -4.53 6.06
N GLN A 58 9.51 -5.41 5.42
CA GLN A 58 9.60 -6.83 5.71
C GLN A 58 10.13 -7.09 7.13
N SER A 59 11.15 -6.33 7.54
CA SER A 59 11.75 -6.44 8.88
C SER A 59 10.77 -5.96 9.95
N ALA A 60 10.12 -4.82 9.72
CA ALA A 60 9.08 -4.29 10.61
C ALA A 60 7.88 -5.25 10.74
N LEU A 61 7.39 -5.82 9.63
CA LEU A 61 6.28 -6.78 9.66
C LEU A 61 6.65 -8.08 10.38
N ASN A 62 7.88 -8.57 10.23
CA ASN A 62 8.34 -9.76 10.95
C ASN A 62 8.46 -9.51 12.45
N GLU A 63 8.77 -8.30 12.89
CA GLU A 63 8.78 -7.94 14.31
C GLU A 63 7.37 -7.89 14.90
N HIS A 64 6.42 -7.24 14.20
CA HIS A 64 5.06 -7.03 14.71
C HIS A 64 4.13 -8.25 14.52
N LEU A 65 4.28 -9.02 13.43
CA LEU A 65 3.43 -10.18 13.10
C LEU A 65 4.17 -11.53 13.14
N GLY A 66 5.46 -11.55 13.49
CA GLY A 66 6.27 -12.77 13.48
C GLY A 66 6.49 -13.33 12.07
N SER A 67 6.67 -14.64 11.95
CA SER A 67 6.94 -15.32 10.66
C SER A 67 5.82 -15.15 9.62
N ALA A 68 4.61 -14.80 10.05
CA ALA A 68 3.50 -14.52 9.14
C ALA A 68 3.66 -13.19 8.38
N GLY A 69 4.48 -12.26 8.89
CA GLY A 69 4.68 -10.93 8.31
C GLY A 69 5.20 -10.97 6.86
N GLY A 70 6.14 -11.86 6.56
CA GLY A 70 6.64 -12.04 5.19
C GLY A 70 5.67 -12.68 4.21
N ILE A 71 4.88 -13.64 4.68
CA ILE A 71 3.84 -14.25 3.85
C ILE A 71 2.78 -13.20 3.52
N PHE A 72 2.37 -12.42 4.51
CA PHE A 72 1.43 -11.32 4.33
C PHE A 72 1.94 -10.28 3.32
N LEU A 73 3.18 -9.80 3.49
CA LEU A 73 3.76 -8.80 2.59
C LEU A 73 3.85 -9.31 1.16
N THR A 74 4.25 -10.58 0.98
CA THR A 74 4.38 -11.20 -0.35
C THR A 74 3.03 -11.23 -1.06
N ILE A 75 1.96 -11.64 -0.36
CA ILE A 75 0.61 -11.66 -0.91
C ILE A 75 0.14 -10.24 -1.25
N ALA A 76 0.34 -9.28 -0.33
CA ALA A 76 -0.07 -7.90 -0.53
C ALA A 76 0.63 -7.25 -1.74
N VAL A 77 1.94 -7.40 -1.86
CA VAL A 77 2.72 -6.88 -3.00
C VAL A 77 2.28 -7.54 -4.30
N THR A 78 2.00 -8.85 -4.28
CA THR A 78 1.50 -9.58 -5.46
C THR A 78 0.15 -9.01 -5.93
N LEU A 79 -0.78 -8.78 -5.01
CA LEU A 79 -2.09 -8.20 -5.32
C LEU A 79 -1.98 -6.75 -5.81
N PHE A 80 -1.11 -5.93 -5.20
CA PHE A 80 -0.88 -4.55 -5.63
C PHE A 80 -0.23 -4.47 -7.01
N ALA A 81 0.78 -5.29 -7.27
CA ALA A 81 1.45 -5.36 -8.57
C ALA A 81 0.46 -5.84 -9.64
N PHE A 82 -0.30 -6.90 -9.36
CA PHE A 82 -1.35 -7.39 -10.27
C PHE A 82 -2.40 -6.32 -10.56
N SER A 83 -2.93 -5.66 -9.53
CA SER A 83 -3.92 -4.57 -9.68
C SER A 83 -3.36 -3.39 -10.48
N SER A 84 -2.08 -3.07 -10.31
CA SER A 84 -1.40 -2.02 -11.06
C SER A 84 -1.28 -2.37 -12.54
N VAL A 85 -0.92 -3.63 -12.85
CA VAL A 85 -0.86 -4.12 -14.24
C VAL A 85 -2.26 -4.04 -14.88
N VAL A 86 -3.28 -4.57 -14.21
CA VAL A 86 -4.67 -4.56 -14.72
C VAL A 86 -5.24 -3.15 -14.84
N GLY A 87 -4.90 -2.24 -13.92
CA GLY A 87 -5.41 -0.86 -13.94
C GLY A 87 -4.67 0.08 -14.90
N ASN A 88 -3.44 -0.27 -15.29
CA ASN A 88 -2.64 0.50 -16.24
C ASN A 88 -2.85 0.05 -17.70
N TYR A 89 -3.19 -1.23 -17.90
CA TYR A 89 -3.71 -1.75 -19.18
C TYR A 89 -5.20 -1.42 -19.36
#